data_AF-A0A0N1C4B1-F1
#
_entry.id   AF-A0A0N1C4B1-F1
#
_cell.length_a   1.000
_cell.length_b   1.000
_cell.length_c   1.000
_cell.angle_alpha   90.00
_cell.angle_beta   90.00
_cell.angle_gamma   90.00
#
_symmetry.space_group_name_H-M   'P 1'
#
loop_
_entity.id
_entity.type
_entity.pdbx_description
1 polymer ?
#
loop_
_entity_poly.entity_id
_entity_poly.type
_entity_poly.pdbx_seq_one_letter_code
_entity_poly.pdbx_strand_id
1 'polypeptide(L)'
;METPSCQCCKRGGFGLTQEIDWIARSGARAKGGRPAFFDEMAVDRLYSLALSLTVEPAATRERLDTVERLLESQGSINRDAIENFKPDNMAGEERGIAMRAYTARVMRGFQQEVEAVENRDPPVTDWVERLSRG
;
A
#
# COMPACT_ATOMS: atom_id res chain seq x y z
N MET A 1 -51.66 -31.86 22.23
CA MET A 1 -50.30 -31.46 22.67
C MET A 1 -49.93 -30.22 21.87
N GLU A 2 -50.32 -29.07 22.38
CA GLU A 2 -49.97 -27.77 21.84
C GLU A 2 -48.53 -27.44 22.25
N THR A 3 -47.70 -27.06 21.29
CA THR A 3 -46.37 -26.52 21.54
C THR A 3 -46.52 -25.10 22.11
N PRO A 4 -45.76 -24.74 23.17
CA PRO A 4 -45.89 -23.41 23.75
C PRO A 4 -45.28 -22.40 22.77
N SER A 5 -46.12 -21.50 22.26
CA SER A 5 -45.67 -20.37 21.45
C SER A 5 -44.74 -19.51 22.30
N CYS A 6 -43.46 -19.43 21.94
CA CYS A 6 -42.50 -18.60 22.64
C CYS A 6 -42.85 -17.13 22.38
N GLN A 7 -43.47 -16.51 23.39
CA GLN A 7 -43.95 -15.13 23.38
C GLN A 7 -42.80 -14.13 23.59
N CYS A 8 -41.65 -14.37 22.95
CA CYS A 8 -40.49 -13.48 22.94
C CYS A 8 -40.41 -12.68 21.61
N CYS A 9 -41.08 -13.14 20.54
CA CYS A 9 -41.04 -12.48 19.22
C CYS A 9 -41.90 -11.20 19.06
N LYS A 10 -42.52 -10.66 20.12
CA LYS A 10 -43.50 -9.56 19.98
C LYS A 10 -43.17 -8.23 20.66
N ARG A 11 -41.95 -8.01 21.17
CA ARG A 11 -41.56 -6.67 21.66
C ARG A 11 -40.10 -6.34 21.35
N GLY A 12 -39.90 -5.32 20.51
CA GLY A 12 -38.63 -4.61 20.35
C GLY A 12 -37.82 -5.07 19.15
N GLY A 13 -38.01 -4.39 18.01
CA GLY A 13 -37.12 -4.52 16.87
C GLY A 13 -35.73 -3.99 17.23
N PHE A 14 -34.79 -4.90 17.46
CA PHE A 14 -33.36 -4.62 17.37
C PHE A 14 -32.83 -5.48 16.23
N GLY A 15 -32.76 -4.89 15.04
CA GLY A 15 -32.31 -5.56 13.83
C GLY A 15 -30.88 -6.07 14.01
N LEU A 16 -30.71 -7.39 14.01
CA LEU A 16 -29.41 -8.03 13.89
C LEU A 16 -28.94 -7.91 12.43
N THR A 17 -27.65 -7.61 12.28
CA THR A 17 -26.87 -7.39 11.05
C THR A 17 -27.09 -6.04 10.36
N GLN A 18 -26.68 -4.94 11.00
CA GLN A 18 -26.08 -3.87 10.20
C GLN A 18 -24.78 -4.42 9.60
N GLU A 19 -24.67 -4.42 8.28
CA GLU A 19 -23.45 -4.73 7.55
C GLU A 19 -22.31 -3.85 8.10
N ILE A 20 -21.25 -4.48 8.60
CA ILE A 20 -20.13 -3.74 9.17
C ILE A 20 -19.35 -3.13 8.01
N ASP A 21 -19.42 -1.80 7.88
CA ASP A 21 -18.49 -1.05 7.03
C ASP A 21 -17.09 -1.11 7.65
N TRP A 22 -16.34 -2.14 7.27
CA TRP A 22 -14.99 -2.39 7.78
C TRP A 22 -13.99 -1.37 7.24
N ILE A 23 -14.24 -0.74 6.09
CA ILE A 23 -13.38 0.30 5.52
C ILE A 23 -13.46 1.52 6.41
N ALA A 24 -14.67 2.05 6.66
CA ALA A 24 -14.85 3.20 7.55
C ALA A 24 -14.38 2.90 8.98
N ARG A 25 -14.58 1.68 9.48
CA ARG A 25 -14.12 1.28 10.82
C ARG A 25 -12.60 1.15 10.94
N SER A 26 -11.92 0.66 9.91
CA SER A 26 -10.46 0.52 9.93
C SER A 26 -9.73 1.86 10.05
N GLY A 27 -10.32 2.94 9.53
CA GLY A 27 -9.81 4.31 9.63
C GLY A 27 -10.26 5.08 10.88
N ALA A 28 -11.09 4.49 11.74
CA ALA A 28 -11.64 5.20 12.90
C ALA A 28 -10.55 5.54 13.92
N ARG A 29 -10.58 6.76 14.46
CA ARG A 29 -9.66 7.21 15.50
C ARG A 29 -9.80 6.32 16.75
N ALA A 30 -8.67 5.79 17.24
CA ALA A 30 -8.63 5.01 18.47
C ALA A 30 -9.12 5.83 19.69
N LYS A 31 -9.80 5.17 20.63
CA LYS A 31 -10.27 5.75 21.90
C LYS A 31 -9.10 5.84 22.90
N GLY A 32 -8.08 6.63 22.57
CA GLY A 32 -6.88 6.82 23.40
C GLY A 32 -5.94 7.86 22.78
N GLY A 33 -5.04 8.43 23.59
CA GLY A 33 -3.93 9.23 23.08
C GLY A 33 -2.96 8.34 22.32
N ARG A 34 -2.57 8.71 21.10
CA ARG A 34 -1.52 7.99 20.35
C ARG A 34 -0.18 8.34 21.00
N PRO A 35 0.62 7.37 21.49
CA PRO A 35 1.97 7.66 21.94
C PRO A 35 2.77 8.28 20.79
N ALA A 36 3.44 9.40 21.05
CA ALA A 36 4.44 9.96 20.15
C ALA A 36 5.79 9.34 20.52
N PHE A 37 6.41 8.63 19.58
CA PHE A 37 7.71 7.98 19.83
C PHE A 37 8.87 8.87 19.37
N PHE A 38 8.62 9.80 18.45
CA PHE A 38 9.60 10.74 17.93
C PHE A 38 9.19 12.19 18.22
N ASP A 39 10.18 13.10 18.22
CA ASP A 39 9.94 14.53 18.42
C ASP A 39 9.06 15.13 17.31
N GLU A 40 9.26 14.65 16.08
CA GLU A 40 8.48 15.05 14.91
C GLU A 40 7.38 14.03 14.60
N MET A 41 6.11 14.45 14.77
CA MET A 41 4.95 13.61 14.46
C MET A 41 4.93 13.10 12.99
N ALA A 42 5.60 13.78 12.06
CA ALA A 42 5.75 13.31 10.69
C ALA A 42 6.51 11.98 10.61
N VAL A 43 7.52 11.79 11.47
CA VAL A 43 8.34 10.57 11.53
C VAL A 43 7.51 9.41 12.08
N ASP A 44 6.71 9.63 13.13
CA ASP A 44 5.77 8.62 13.64
C ASP A 44 4.78 8.13 12.58
N ARG A 45 4.29 9.05 11.74
CA ARG A 45 3.37 8.71 10.63
C ARG A 45 4.08 7.92 9.53
N LEU A 46 5.29 8.34 9.15
CA LEU A 46 6.10 7.64 8.17
C LEU A 46 6.46 6.23 8.63
N TYR A 47 6.85 6.07 9.89
CA TYR A 47 7.15 4.78 10.49
C TYR A 47 5.91 3.86 10.48
N SER A 48 4.75 4.39 10.87
CA SER A 48 3.48 3.66 10.82
C SER A 48 3.14 3.20 9.41
N LEU A 49 3.33 4.06 8.40
CA LEU A 49 3.11 3.73 6.99
C LEU A 49 4.09 2.65 6.52
N ALA A 50 5.38 2.79 6.85
CA ALA A 50 6.41 1.83 6.49
C ALA A 50 6.10 0.43 7.06
N LEU A 51 5.72 0.34 8.34
CA LEU A 51 5.30 -0.93 8.94
C LEU A 51 4.08 -1.53 8.22
N SER A 52 3.03 -0.74 7.96
CA SER A 52 1.88 -1.22 7.19
C SER A 52 2.28 -1.73 5.80
N LEU A 53 3.16 -0.99 5.10
CA LEU A 53 3.67 -1.39 3.80
C LEU A 53 4.55 -2.64 3.85
N THR A 54 5.23 -2.96 4.96
CA THR A 54 6.09 -4.17 5.06
C THR A 54 5.28 -5.47 5.12
N VAL A 55 4.02 -5.39 5.55
CA VAL A 55 3.13 -6.57 5.62
C VAL A 55 2.73 -7.04 4.23
N GLU A 56 2.49 -6.12 3.30
CA GLU A 56 2.10 -6.43 1.92
C GLU A 56 3.12 -7.30 1.14
N PRO A 57 4.42 -6.99 1.09
CA PRO A 57 5.41 -7.83 0.43
C PRO A 57 5.67 -9.12 1.22
N ALA A 58 5.45 -9.16 2.53
CA ALA A 58 5.50 -10.41 3.30
C ALA A 58 4.38 -11.37 2.87
N ALA A 59 3.13 -10.88 2.84
CA ALA A 59 1.97 -11.63 2.35
C ALA A 59 2.14 -12.03 0.87
N THR A 60 2.73 -11.16 0.05
CA THR A 60 3.02 -11.46 -1.36
C THR A 60 4.04 -12.60 -1.48
N ARG A 61 5.11 -12.59 -0.68
CA ARG A 61 6.12 -13.67 -0.67
C ARG A 61 5.54 -15.00 -0.21
N GLU A 62 4.69 -15.01 0.80
CA GLU A 62 4.00 -16.22 1.27
C GLU A 62 3.08 -16.80 0.19
N ARG A 63 2.34 -15.92 -0.51
CA ARG A 63 1.52 -16.33 -1.64
C ARG A 63 2.36 -16.89 -2.79
N LEU A 64 3.53 -16.31 -3.08
CA LEU A 64 4.45 -16.83 -4.10
C LEU A 64 5.01 -18.21 -3.71
N ASP A 65 5.45 -18.42 -2.48
CA ASP A 65 5.88 -19.75 -1.99
C ASP A 65 4.75 -20.78 -2.14
N THR A 66 3.51 -20.39 -1.82
CA THR A 66 2.34 -21.25 -2.01
C THR A 66 2.14 -21.62 -3.50
N VAL A 67 2.25 -20.63 -4.39
CA VAL A 67 2.13 -20.87 -5.85
C VAL A 67 3.22 -21.82 -6.34
N GLU A 68 4.47 -21.62 -5.92
CA GLU A 68 5.60 -22.47 -6.31
C GLU A 68 5.40 -23.91 -5.84
N ARG A 69 4.94 -24.11 -4.60
CA ARG A 69 4.64 -25.46 -4.07
C ARG A 69 3.50 -26.14 -4.80
N LEU A 70 2.45 -25.39 -5.15
CA LEU A 70 1.33 -25.94 -5.91
C LEU A 70 1.79 -26.36 -7.32
N LEU A 71 2.56 -25.52 -8.01
CA LEU A 71 3.10 -25.83 -9.33
C LEU A 71 4.03 -27.05 -9.33
N GLU A 72 4.87 -27.18 -8.29
CA GLU A 72 5.73 -28.35 -8.12
C GLU A 72 4.91 -29.61 -7.84
N SER A 73 3.92 -29.53 -6.94
CA SER A 73 3.04 -30.67 -6.62
C SER A 73 2.23 -31.17 -7.82
N GLN A 74 1.94 -30.28 -8.78
CA GLN A 74 1.26 -30.59 -10.03
C GLN A 74 2.22 -31.07 -11.14
N GLY A 75 3.54 -31.12 -10.88
CA GLY A 75 4.56 -31.59 -11.81
C GLY A 75 4.88 -30.60 -12.93
N SER A 76 4.56 -29.32 -12.78
CA SER A 76 4.77 -28.30 -13.82
C SER A 76 6.15 -27.64 -13.75
N ILE A 77 6.45 -26.94 -12.65
CA ILE A 77 7.70 -26.18 -12.46
C ILE A 77 8.31 -26.62 -11.13
N ASN A 78 9.59 -27.02 -11.16
CA ASN A 78 10.35 -27.31 -9.95
C ASN A 78 10.92 -25.99 -9.37
N ARG A 79 10.89 -25.82 -8.04
CA ARG A 79 11.53 -24.71 -7.33
C ARG A 79 13.02 -24.58 -7.64
N ASP A 80 13.74 -25.69 -7.80
CA ASP A 80 15.16 -25.65 -8.21
C ASP A 80 15.35 -25.01 -9.60
N ALA A 81 14.37 -25.14 -10.50
CA ALA A 81 14.43 -24.50 -11.81
C ALA A 81 14.22 -22.98 -11.71
N ILE A 82 13.46 -22.51 -10.72
CA ILE A 82 13.25 -21.08 -10.43
C ILE A 82 14.53 -20.48 -9.86
N GLU A 83 15.14 -21.12 -8.85
CA GLU A 83 16.37 -20.64 -8.21
C GLU A 83 17.56 -20.59 -9.18
N ASN A 84 17.62 -21.55 -10.11
CA ASN A 84 18.67 -21.60 -11.12
C ASN A 84 18.30 -20.91 -12.44
N PHE A 85 17.15 -20.23 -12.49
CA PHE A 85 16.69 -19.56 -13.71
C PHE A 85 17.68 -18.47 -14.13
N LYS A 86 18.22 -18.60 -15.35
CA LYS A 86 19.06 -17.59 -15.97
C LYS A 86 18.23 -16.83 -17.00
N PRO A 87 17.88 -15.56 -16.74
CA PRO A 87 17.18 -14.76 -17.74
C PRO A 87 18.08 -14.60 -18.97
N ASP A 88 17.48 -14.63 -20.15
CA ASP A 88 18.16 -14.22 -21.37
C ASP A 88 18.34 -12.69 -21.40
N ASN A 89 19.04 -12.20 -22.42
CA ASN A 89 19.33 -10.77 -22.55
C ASN A 89 18.05 -9.92 -22.63
N MET A 90 17.02 -10.44 -23.29
CA MET A 90 15.75 -9.74 -23.47
C MET A 90 14.99 -9.61 -22.15
N ALA A 91 14.82 -10.71 -21.41
CA ALA A 91 14.20 -10.70 -20.09
C ALA A 91 14.99 -9.83 -19.09
N GLY A 92 16.33 -9.83 -19.19
CA GLY A 92 17.18 -8.94 -18.42
C GLY A 92 16.93 -7.46 -18.71
N GLU A 93 16.82 -7.09 -19.98
CA GLU A 93 16.54 -5.71 -20.41
C GLU A 93 15.16 -5.24 -19.94
N GLU A 94 14.12 -6.05 -20.14
CA GLU A 94 12.75 -5.76 -19.70
C GLU A 94 12.68 -5.52 -18.19
N ARG A 95 13.31 -6.40 -17.40
CA ARG A 95 13.41 -6.23 -15.94
C ARG A 95 14.18 -4.96 -15.56
N GLY A 96 15.26 -4.67 -16.28
CA GLY A 96 16.06 -3.46 -16.07
C GLY A 96 15.24 -2.18 -16.31
N ILE A 97 14.47 -2.13 -17.40
CA ILE A 97 13.57 -1.01 -17.70
C ILE A 97 12.51 -0.88 -16.61
N ALA A 98 11.85 -1.98 -16.24
CA ALA A 98 10.82 -2.00 -15.21
C ALA A 98 11.36 -1.51 -13.85
N MET A 99 12.56 -1.96 -13.46
CA MET A 99 13.22 -1.53 -12.23
C MET A 99 13.54 -0.04 -12.25
N ARG A 100 14.17 0.48 -13.32
CA ARG A 100 14.46 1.91 -13.45
C ARG A 100 13.20 2.76 -13.37
N ALA A 101 12.13 2.35 -14.05
CA ALA A 101 10.85 3.06 -14.02
C ALA A 101 10.23 3.05 -12.62
N TYR A 102 10.33 1.94 -11.88
CA TYR A 102 9.88 1.86 -10.50
C TYR A 102 10.70 2.78 -9.58
N THR A 103 12.03 2.71 -9.64
CA THR A 103 12.93 3.56 -8.87
C THR A 103 12.67 5.04 -9.12
N ALA A 104 12.49 5.43 -10.39
CA ALA A 104 12.19 6.82 -10.75
C ALA A 104 10.88 7.33 -10.10
N ARG A 105 9.83 6.48 -10.04
CA ARG A 105 8.56 6.83 -9.38
C ARG A 105 8.70 6.97 -7.87
N VAL A 106 9.42 6.06 -7.22
CA VAL A 106 9.65 6.10 -5.77
C VAL A 106 10.50 7.31 -5.38
N MET A 107 11.54 7.59 -6.16
CA MET A 107 12.50 8.67 -5.87
C MET A 107 12.08 10.04 -6.40
N ARG A 108 10.86 10.18 -6.92
CA ARG A 108 10.42 11.39 -7.62
C ARG A 108 10.53 12.64 -6.74
N GLY A 109 10.15 12.56 -5.47
CA GLY A 109 10.22 13.71 -4.55
C GLY A 109 11.65 14.24 -4.39
N PHE A 110 12.62 13.35 -4.19
CA PHE A 110 14.04 13.72 -4.08
C PHE A 110 14.59 14.31 -5.38
N GLN A 111 14.18 13.77 -6.54
CA GLN A 111 14.58 14.34 -7.84
C GLN A 111 14.07 15.77 -7.98
N GLN A 112 12.83 16.04 -7.58
CA GLN A 112 12.25 17.40 -7.63
C GLN A 112 12.98 18.38 -6.70
N GLU A 113 13.44 17.91 -5.52
CA GLU A 113 14.25 18.73 -4.61
C GLU A 113 15.61 19.09 -5.23
N VAL A 114 16.28 18.13 -5.88
CA VAL A 114 17.54 18.39 -6.60
C VAL A 114 17.31 19.36 -7.76
N GLU A 115 16.27 19.14 -8.57
CA GLU A 115 15.91 20.03 -9.68
C GLU A 115 15.64 21.47 -9.22
N ALA A 116 14.95 21.66 -8.10
CA ALA A 116 14.67 22.98 -7.53
C ALA A 116 15.93 23.71 -7.03
N VAL A 117 16.96 22.96 -6.63
CA VAL A 117 18.26 23.51 -6.24
C VAL A 117 19.07 23.94 -7.47
N GLU A 118 19.11 23.10 -8.51
CA GLU A 118 19.84 23.37 -9.75
C GLU A 118 19.18 24.47 -10.59
N ASN A 119 17.86 24.42 -10.72
CA ASN A 119 17.03 25.34 -11.47
C ASN A 119 16.15 26.14 -10.50
N ARG A 120 16.75 27.12 -9.82
CA ARG A 120 15.98 28.02 -8.97
C ARG A 120 14.94 28.77 -9.81
N ASP A 121 13.67 28.59 -9.46
CA ASP A 121 12.58 29.33 -10.07
C ASP A 121 12.79 30.84 -9.89
N PRO A 122 12.54 31.65 -10.94
CA PRO A 122 12.58 33.09 -10.79
C PRO A 122 11.51 33.51 -9.76
N PRO A 123 11.76 34.59 -9.00
CA PRO A 123 10.81 35.05 -7.99
C PRO A 123 9.45 35.31 -8.63
N VAL A 124 8.37 35.05 -7.87
CA VAL A 124 6.96 35.22 -8.31
C VAL A 124 6.71 36.57 -8.99
N THR A 125 7.42 37.62 -8.58
CA THR A 125 7.36 38.97 -9.17
C THR A 125 7.66 38.98 -10.68
N ASP A 126 8.60 38.15 -11.14
CA ASP A 126 8.99 38.05 -12.56
C ASP A 126 7.84 37.46 -13.40
N TRP A 127 7.16 36.45 -12.86
CA TRP A 127 5.97 35.87 -13.49
C TRP A 127 4.79 36.83 -13.51
N VAL A 128 4.56 37.58 -12.43
CA VAL A 128 3.52 38.61 -12.36
C VAL A 128 3.77 39.69 -13.42
N GLU A 129 5.01 40.14 -13.57
CA GLU A 129 5.38 41.16 -14.55
C GLU A 129 5.25 40.68 -16.00
N ARG A 130 5.62 39.42 -16.29
CA ARG A 130 5.43 38.82 -17.61
C ARG A 130 3.95 38.67 -17.98
N LEU A 131 3.12 38.24 -17.05
CA LEU A 131 1.69 38.01 -17.29
C LEU A 131 0.89 39.32 -17.36
N SER A 132 1.36 40.41 -16.73
CA SER A 132 0.72 41.72 -16.81
C SER A 132 1.09 42.53 -18.06
N ARG A 133 2.07 42.07 -18.84
CA ARG A 133 2.48 42.67 -20.12
C ARG A 133 1.85 41.98 -21.35
N GLY A 134 1.06 40.92 -21.17
CA GLY A 134 0.30 40.23 -22.22
C GLY A 134 -1.19 40.54 -22.11
#